data_AF-A0A941W546-F1
#
_entry.id   AF-A0A941W546-F1
#
_cell.length_a   1.000
_cell.length_b   1.000
_cell.length_c   1.000
_cell.angle_alpha   90.00
_cell.angle_beta   90.00
_cell.angle_gamma   90.00
#
_symmetry.space_group_name_H-M   'P 1'
#
loop_
_entity.id
_entity.type
_entity.pdbx_description
1 polymer ?
#
loop_
_entity_poly.entity_id
_entity_poly.type
_entity_poly.pdbx_seq_one_letter_code
_entity_poly.pdbx_strand_id
1 'polypeptide(L)'
;MEATKERIRNFTKFFQDYGLWIAIGIGVAVAAGVPTYLFSQKGAKDFNEVWSRVYQINYELSVAENEGPEKKTEALEGAISEYTFLKDNLSTTDATPWLLLELGNAQYKAKKHDEAIVTYREFLARFGKHPLAPIIRHSLGYALEEKGELKEAIEQFEEIARAPESTYLKAQVKLDAGRCYEKLGELTSAVAAYKDVIGSFPESSSAKMAAYRLEDIE
;
A
#
# COMPACT_ATOMS: atom_id res chain seq x y z
N MET A 1 22.07 -3.73 -14.75
CA MET A 1 21.97 -2.24 -14.86
C MET A 1 20.91 -1.82 -15.88
N GLU A 2 20.82 -2.45 -17.06
CA GLU A 2 19.76 -2.14 -18.04
C GLU A 2 18.35 -2.54 -17.59
N ALA A 3 18.16 -3.71 -16.97
CA ALA A 3 16.86 -4.14 -16.46
C ALA A 3 16.26 -3.19 -15.39
N THR A 4 17.12 -2.54 -14.60
CA THR A 4 16.72 -1.56 -13.58
C THR A 4 16.27 -0.25 -14.23
N LYS A 5 16.98 0.20 -15.27
CA LYS A 5 16.61 1.39 -16.05
C LYS A 5 15.31 1.18 -16.81
N GLU A 6 15.09 -0.01 -17.33
CA GLU A 6 13.86 -0.38 -18.04
C GLU A 6 12.66 -0.47 -17.09
N ARG A 7 12.85 -1.02 -15.88
CA ARG A 7 11.83 -0.97 -14.81
C ARG A 7 11.46 0.45 -14.42
N ILE A 8 12.45 1.32 -14.21
CA ILE A 8 12.22 2.73 -13.87
C ILE A 8 11.50 3.45 -15.02
N ARG A 9 11.88 3.18 -16.28
CA ARG A 9 11.26 3.77 -17.46
C ARG A 9 9.80 3.33 -17.63
N ASN A 10 9.50 2.06 -17.43
CA ASN A 10 8.13 1.53 -17.51
C ASN A 10 7.28 2.06 -16.35
N PHE A 11 7.89 2.20 -15.17
CA PHE A 11 7.26 2.82 -14.00
C PHE A 11 6.96 4.30 -14.25
N THR A 12 7.90 5.11 -14.74
CA THR A 12 7.66 6.54 -15.03
C THR A 12 6.67 6.75 -16.16
N LYS A 13 6.71 5.92 -17.20
CA LYS A 13 5.74 5.97 -18.31
C LYS A 13 4.31 5.67 -17.82
N PHE A 14 4.16 4.72 -16.90
CA PHE A 14 2.88 4.45 -16.25
C PHE A 14 2.30 5.70 -15.57
N PHE A 15 3.06 6.42 -14.73
CA PHE A 15 2.55 7.65 -14.10
C PHE A 15 2.26 8.78 -15.10
N GLN A 16 3.02 8.83 -16.19
CA GLN A 16 2.87 9.83 -17.24
C GLN A 16 1.60 9.60 -18.09
N ASP A 17 1.25 8.33 -18.38
CA ASP A 17 0.08 7.95 -19.18
C ASP A 17 -1.24 8.11 -18.40
N TYR A 18 -1.20 8.02 -17.06
CA TYR A 18 -2.38 8.16 -16.18
C TYR A 18 -2.46 9.51 -15.44
N GLY A 19 -1.53 10.44 -15.68
CA GLY A 19 -1.55 11.77 -15.06
C GLY A 19 -1.27 11.80 -13.54
N LEU A 20 -0.77 10.70 -12.96
CA LEU A 20 -0.46 10.58 -11.54
C LEU A 20 1.00 10.93 -11.26
N TRP A 21 1.37 12.21 -11.18
CA TRP A 21 2.65 12.56 -10.55
C TRP A 21 2.51 12.55 -9.03
N ILE A 22 2.46 11.36 -8.41
CA ILE A 22 2.53 11.22 -6.95
C ILE A 22 3.58 10.16 -6.57
N ALA A 23 4.76 10.70 -6.26
CA ALA A 23 5.72 10.28 -5.24
C ALA A 23 5.75 8.79 -4.84
N ILE A 24 6.72 8.06 -5.42
CA ILE A 24 7.48 7.13 -4.59
C ILE A 24 8.51 7.95 -3.81
N GLY A 25 8.44 7.86 -2.49
CA GLY A 25 9.57 8.17 -1.61
C GLY A 25 9.29 9.32 -0.66
N ILE A 26 9.14 8.96 0.61
CA ILE A 26 9.27 9.81 1.78
C ILE A 26 10.55 10.67 1.64
N GLY A 27 10.41 12.01 1.62
CA GLY A 27 11.55 12.93 1.66
C GLY A 27 11.39 14.21 0.82
N VAL A 28 10.61 15.17 1.32
CA VAL A 28 10.84 16.64 1.23
C VAL A 28 11.23 17.25 -0.13
N ALA A 29 10.23 17.91 -0.74
CA ALA A 29 10.27 19.24 -1.35
C ALA A 29 11.41 19.64 -2.32
N VAL A 30 11.02 19.89 -3.58
CA VAL A 30 11.43 21.08 -4.35
C VAL A 30 10.19 21.55 -5.12
N ALA A 31 9.39 22.49 -4.61
CA ALA A 31 9.62 23.93 -4.57
C ALA A 31 9.51 24.61 -5.95
N ALA A 32 8.39 25.33 -6.12
CA ALA A 32 8.24 26.64 -6.77
C ALA A 32 6.96 26.66 -7.60
N GLY A 33 6.00 27.47 -7.16
CA GLY A 33 4.73 27.65 -7.84
C GLY A 33 4.91 27.93 -9.32
N VAL A 34 4.18 27.17 -10.13
CA VAL A 34 3.56 27.55 -11.39
C VAL A 34 2.80 26.30 -11.87
N PRO A 35 1.47 26.33 -12.09
CA PRO A 35 0.51 27.25 -11.47
C PRO A 35 -0.94 26.69 -11.33
N THR A 36 -1.59 26.94 -10.19
CA THR A 36 -3.07 27.00 -10.07
C THR A 36 -3.73 27.93 -11.11
N TYR A 37 -2.97 28.90 -11.65
CA TYR A 37 -3.39 29.81 -12.71
C TYR A 37 -3.59 29.14 -14.10
N LEU A 38 -2.88 28.06 -14.44
CA LEU A 38 -3.11 27.35 -15.71
C LEU A 38 -4.33 26.40 -15.65
N PHE A 39 -4.75 25.99 -14.45
CA PHE A 39 -5.90 25.10 -14.26
C PHE A 39 -7.25 25.84 -14.21
N SER A 40 -7.25 27.16 -14.02
CA SER A 40 -8.44 28.02 -14.00
C SER A 40 -9.14 28.19 -15.37
N GLN A 41 -8.54 27.77 -16.49
CA GLN A 41 -9.05 28.11 -17.83
C GLN A 41 -9.79 27.00 -18.58
N LYS A 42 -9.85 25.76 -18.10
CA LYS A 42 -10.61 24.69 -18.76
C LYS A 42 -11.44 23.92 -17.74
N GLY A 43 -12.77 23.96 -17.92
CA GLY A 43 -13.75 23.43 -16.99
C GLY A 43 -13.68 21.91 -16.78
N ALA A 44 -12.82 21.51 -15.84
CA ALA A 44 -12.85 20.23 -15.15
C ALA A 44 -13.00 20.55 -13.66
N LYS A 45 -14.25 20.65 -13.18
CA LYS A 45 -14.52 21.11 -11.81
C LYS A 45 -14.13 20.06 -10.76
N ASP A 46 -14.32 18.77 -11.05
CA ASP A 46 -14.29 17.75 -10.00
C ASP A 46 -12.96 16.99 -9.88
N PHE A 47 -12.27 16.70 -11.00
CA PHE A 47 -10.98 15.98 -10.96
C PHE A 47 -9.87 16.82 -10.28
N ASN A 48 -9.85 18.13 -10.56
CA ASN A 48 -8.91 19.05 -9.92
C ASN A 48 -9.22 19.23 -8.43
N GLU A 49 -10.50 19.15 -8.05
CA GLU A 49 -10.93 19.26 -6.65
C GLU A 49 -10.48 18.04 -5.84
N VAL A 50 -10.70 16.82 -6.34
CA VAL A 50 -10.28 15.59 -5.66
C VAL A 50 -8.78 15.64 -5.35
N TRP A 51 -7.93 15.86 -6.36
CA TRP A 51 -6.47 15.84 -6.14
C TRP A 51 -5.97 17.01 -5.29
N SER A 52 -6.61 18.18 -5.34
CA SER A 52 -6.29 19.28 -4.41
C SER A 52 -6.58 18.89 -2.96
N ARG A 53 -7.68 18.18 -2.70
CA ARG A 53 -8.05 17.72 -1.35
C ARG A 53 -7.15 16.59 -0.89
N VAL A 54 -6.86 15.61 -1.75
CA VAL A 54 -5.87 14.55 -1.47
C VAL A 54 -4.50 15.15 -1.11
N TYR A 55 -4.05 16.18 -1.84
CA TYR A 55 -2.80 16.88 -1.52
C TYR A 55 -2.84 17.52 -0.13
N GLN A 56 -3.93 18.20 0.22
CA GLN A 56 -4.09 18.82 1.53
C GLN A 56 -4.07 17.78 2.65
N ILE A 57 -4.80 16.67 2.51
CA ILE A 57 -4.80 15.57 3.48
C ILE A 57 -3.38 15.04 3.69
N ASN A 58 -2.64 14.78 2.62
CA ASN A 58 -1.29 14.24 2.71
C ASN A 58 -0.30 15.22 3.35
N TYR A 59 -0.47 16.51 3.12
CA TYR A 59 0.30 17.55 3.80
C TYR A 59 0.00 17.55 5.30
N GLU A 60 -1.27 17.53 5.70
CA GLU A 60 -1.68 17.50 7.10
C GLU A 60 -1.16 16.25 7.83
N LEU A 61 -1.26 15.07 7.19
CA LEU A 61 -0.68 13.84 7.72
C LEU A 61 0.84 13.95 7.92
N SER A 62 1.55 14.53 6.96
CA SER A 62 3.00 14.71 7.05
C SER A 62 3.42 15.69 8.14
N VAL A 63 2.65 16.75 8.36
CA VAL A 63 2.91 17.71 9.45
C VAL A 63 2.67 17.02 10.80
N ALA A 64 1.54 16.34 10.93
CA ALA A 64 1.13 15.67 12.16
C ALA A 64 2.10 14.57 12.63
N GLU A 65 2.85 13.93 11.71
CA GLU A 65 3.90 12.96 12.07
C GLU A 65 4.96 13.53 13.04
N ASN A 66 5.19 14.84 13.01
CA ASN A 66 6.18 15.53 13.84
C ASN A 66 5.59 16.20 15.09
N GLU A 67 4.27 16.22 15.25
CA GLU A 67 3.57 16.98 16.29
C GLU A 67 3.06 16.12 17.47
N GLY A 68 3.34 14.82 17.43
CA GLY A 68 3.02 13.88 18.50
C GLY A 68 1.77 13.02 18.24
N PRO A 69 1.46 12.07 19.14
CA PRO A 69 0.47 11.02 18.90
C PRO A 69 -0.97 11.53 18.79
N GLU A 70 -1.33 12.58 19.54
CA GLU A 70 -2.67 13.18 19.49
C GLU A 70 -2.94 13.82 18.12
N LYS A 71 -2.01 14.66 17.65
CA LYS A 71 -2.12 15.32 16.33
C LYS A 71 -2.12 14.33 15.19
N LYS A 72 -1.31 13.27 15.29
CA LYS A 72 -1.33 12.15 14.32
C LYS A 72 -2.70 11.48 14.26
N THR A 73 -3.33 11.25 15.42
CA THR A 73 -4.65 10.62 15.48
C THR A 73 -5.72 11.53 14.87
N GLU A 74 -5.73 12.81 15.24
CA GLU A 74 -6.64 13.82 14.68
C GLU A 74 -6.53 13.90 13.15
N ALA A 75 -5.31 13.97 12.62
CA ALA A 75 -5.06 14.03 11.17
C ALA A 75 -5.50 12.74 10.46
N LEU A 76 -5.30 11.56 11.06
CA LEU A 76 -5.78 10.29 10.51
C LEU A 76 -7.30 10.22 10.47
N GLU A 77 -7.99 10.65 11.53
CA GLU A 77 -9.46 10.70 11.56
C GLU A 77 -10.02 11.66 10.50
N GLY A 78 -9.41 12.85 10.37
CA GLY A 78 -9.74 13.82 9.33
C GLY A 78 -9.55 13.24 7.92
N ALA A 79 -8.39 12.60 7.68
CA ALA A 79 -8.09 11.94 6.41
C ALA A 79 -9.11 10.84 6.07
N ILE A 80 -9.47 9.99 7.03
CA ILE A 80 -10.45 8.91 6.83
C ILE A 80 -11.82 9.48 6.45
N SER A 81 -12.28 10.49 7.18
CA SER A 81 -13.55 11.17 6.91
C SER A 81 -13.56 11.76 5.50
N GLU A 82 -12.50 12.46 5.14
CA GLU A 82 -12.38 13.16 3.87
C GLU A 82 -12.25 12.20 2.68
N TYR A 83 -11.40 11.16 2.78
CA TYR A 83 -11.30 10.13 1.75
C TYR A 83 -12.63 9.38 1.56
N THR A 84 -13.38 9.13 2.64
CA THR A 84 -14.72 8.54 2.56
C THR A 84 -15.68 9.47 1.82
N PHE A 85 -15.70 10.76 2.15
CA PHE A 85 -16.52 11.75 1.46
C PHE A 85 -16.19 11.79 -0.04
N LEU A 86 -14.91 11.87 -0.40
CA LEU A 86 -14.43 11.90 -1.78
C LEU A 86 -14.85 10.62 -2.53
N LYS A 87 -14.71 9.45 -1.88
CA LYS A 87 -15.10 8.14 -2.42
C LYS A 87 -16.61 8.03 -2.64
N ASP A 88 -17.43 8.64 -1.80
CA ASP A 88 -18.89 8.46 -1.88
C ASP A 88 -19.58 9.51 -2.75
N ASN A 89 -19.02 10.74 -2.83
CA ASN A 89 -19.69 11.87 -3.48
C ASN A 89 -19.04 12.32 -4.79
N LEU A 90 -17.71 12.18 -4.91
CA LEU A 90 -16.95 12.70 -6.07
C LEU A 90 -16.28 11.59 -6.89
N SER A 91 -16.48 10.34 -6.50
CA SER A 91 -15.90 9.14 -7.11
C SER A 91 -16.64 8.73 -8.38
N THR A 92 -16.49 9.57 -9.41
CA THR A 92 -17.05 9.32 -10.75
C THR A 92 -15.95 9.11 -11.81
N THR A 93 -14.68 8.95 -11.38
CA THR A 93 -13.47 8.95 -12.26
C THR A 93 -12.44 7.88 -11.89
N ASP A 94 -11.37 7.76 -12.70
CA ASP A 94 -10.19 6.90 -12.51
C ASP A 94 -9.46 7.08 -11.15
N ALA A 95 -9.87 8.05 -10.33
CA ALA A 95 -9.28 8.30 -9.00
C ALA A 95 -9.79 7.32 -7.92
N THR A 96 -10.92 6.63 -8.11
CA THR A 96 -11.49 5.73 -7.07
C THR A 96 -10.52 4.66 -6.56
N PRO A 97 -9.74 3.96 -7.41
CA PRO A 97 -8.73 3.01 -6.93
C PRO A 97 -7.73 3.66 -5.97
N TRP A 98 -7.29 4.89 -6.28
CA TRP A 98 -6.36 5.62 -5.42
C TRP A 98 -7.02 6.03 -4.10
N LEU A 99 -8.24 6.54 -4.13
CA LEU A 99 -8.99 6.91 -2.92
C LEU A 99 -9.20 5.71 -1.99
N LEU A 100 -9.51 4.53 -2.56
CA LEU A 100 -9.63 3.29 -1.79
C LEU A 100 -8.29 2.83 -1.18
N LEU A 101 -7.18 2.97 -1.92
CA LEU A 101 -5.84 2.72 -1.38
C LEU A 101 -5.54 3.62 -0.18
N GLU A 102 -5.73 4.94 -0.33
CA GLU A 102 -5.41 5.91 0.71
C GLU A 102 -6.34 5.80 1.92
N LEU A 103 -7.64 5.58 1.69
CA LEU A 103 -8.60 5.34 2.77
C LEU A 103 -8.21 4.10 3.59
N GLY A 104 -7.92 2.98 2.92
CA GLY A 104 -7.51 1.75 3.60
C GLY A 104 -6.20 1.92 4.37
N ASN A 105 -5.23 2.63 3.80
CA ASN A 105 -3.95 2.91 4.45
C ASN A 105 -4.14 3.81 5.69
N ALA A 106 -4.97 4.84 5.60
CA ALA A 106 -5.29 5.73 6.72
C ALA A 106 -6.00 4.96 7.85
N GLN A 107 -6.99 4.13 7.52
CA GLN A 107 -7.68 3.25 8.47
C GLN A 107 -6.72 2.28 9.16
N TYR A 108 -5.82 1.65 8.39
CA TYR A 108 -4.79 0.76 8.93
C TYR A 108 -3.84 1.49 9.88
N LYS A 109 -3.34 2.67 9.51
CA LYS A 109 -2.48 3.51 10.36
C LYS A 109 -3.18 3.97 11.64
N ALA A 110 -4.50 4.20 11.57
CA ALA A 110 -5.36 4.52 12.71
C ALA A 110 -5.73 3.30 13.56
N LYS A 111 -5.18 2.11 13.27
CA LYS A 111 -5.48 0.83 13.94
C LYS A 111 -6.95 0.40 13.83
N LYS A 112 -7.68 0.96 12.86
CA LYS A 112 -9.06 0.56 12.51
C LYS A 112 -9.03 -0.61 11.54
N HIS A 113 -8.52 -1.75 12.01
CA HIS A 113 -8.24 -2.91 11.16
C HIS A 113 -9.49 -3.45 10.44
N ASP A 114 -10.65 -3.48 11.11
CA ASP A 114 -11.91 -3.92 10.49
C ASP A 114 -12.32 -3.04 9.30
N GLU A 115 -12.23 -1.72 9.46
CA GLU A 115 -12.57 -0.77 8.40
C GLU A 115 -11.58 -0.88 7.23
N ALA A 116 -10.28 -0.99 7.52
CA ALA A 116 -9.25 -1.18 6.50
C ALA A 116 -9.50 -2.47 5.68
N ILE A 117 -9.83 -3.57 6.35
CA ILE A 117 -10.16 -4.85 5.70
C ILE A 117 -11.35 -4.68 4.75
N VAL A 118 -12.42 -4.01 5.18
CA VAL A 118 -13.60 -3.74 4.34
C VAL A 118 -13.20 -2.91 3.11
N THR A 119 -12.45 -1.83 3.29
CA THR A 119 -12.01 -0.95 2.19
C THR A 119 -11.10 -1.67 1.19
N TYR A 120 -10.13 -2.46 1.65
CA TYR A 120 -9.27 -3.22 0.74
C TYR A 120 -10.02 -4.32 -0.01
N ARG A 121 -10.98 -5.00 0.65
CA ARG A 121 -11.87 -5.96 -0.03
C ARG A 121 -12.74 -5.27 -1.07
N GLU A 122 -13.24 -4.06 -0.80
CA GLU A 122 -13.97 -3.26 -1.79
C GLU A 122 -13.09 -2.98 -3.02
N PHE A 123 -11.84 -2.56 -2.81
CA PHE A 123 -10.89 -2.36 -3.91
C PHE A 123 -10.72 -3.64 -4.73
N LEU A 124 -10.43 -4.78 -4.10
CA LEU A 124 -10.15 -6.02 -4.82
C LEU A 124 -11.39 -6.54 -5.57
N ALA A 125 -12.59 -6.31 -5.04
CA ALA A 125 -13.85 -6.67 -5.70
C ALA A 125 -14.11 -5.82 -6.96
N ARG A 126 -13.84 -4.51 -6.90
CA ARG A 126 -14.13 -3.57 -8.00
C ARG A 126 -12.99 -3.45 -9.02
N PHE A 127 -11.76 -3.56 -8.53
CA PHE A 127 -10.53 -3.22 -9.24
C PHE A 127 -9.48 -4.35 -9.14
N GLY A 128 -9.90 -5.60 -9.01
CA GLY A 128 -8.99 -6.75 -8.85
C GLY A 128 -7.98 -6.99 -10.00
N LYS A 129 -8.21 -6.39 -11.17
CA LYS A 129 -7.27 -6.40 -12.32
C LYS A 129 -6.41 -5.13 -12.41
N HIS A 130 -6.61 -4.17 -11.51
CA HIS A 130 -5.87 -2.93 -11.50
C HIS A 130 -4.40 -3.19 -11.12
N PRO A 131 -3.43 -2.42 -11.66
CA PRO A 131 -2.00 -2.61 -11.33
C PRO A 131 -1.66 -2.49 -9.84
N LEU A 132 -2.50 -1.81 -9.06
CA LEU A 132 -2.34 -1.69 -7.60
C LEU A 132 -2.90 -2.90 -6.83
N ALA A 133 -3.63 -3.81 -7.45
CA ALA A 133 -4.27 -4.94 -6.77
C ALA A 133 -3.27 -5.82 -5.97
N PRO A 134 -2.04 -6.12 -6.44
CA PRO A 134 -1.06 -6.84 -5.63
C PRO A 134 -0.67 -6.09 -4.36
N ILE A 135 -0.53 -4.76 -4.42
CA ILE A 135 -0.20 -3.92 -3.26
C ILE A 135 -1.37 -3.92 -2.28
N ILE A 136 -2.59 -3.76 -2.78
CA ILE A 136 -3.80 -3.78 -1.93
C ILE A 136 -3.97 -5.14 -1.25
N ARG A 137 -3.71 -6.24 -1.95
CA ARG A 137 -3.77 -7.58 -1.37
C ARG A 137 -2.72 -7.77 -0.27
N HIS A 138 -1.53 -7.19 -0.45
CA HIS A 138 -0.48 -7.20 0.57
C HIS A 138 -0.91 -6.40 1.80
N SER A 139 -1.45 -5.20 1.62
CA SER A 139 -2.01 -4.38 2.70
C SER A 139 -3.18 -5.06 3.42
N LEU A 140 -4.05 -5.77 2.69
CA LEU A 140 -5.12 -6.58 3.28
C LEU A 140 -4.53 -7.69 4.16
N GLY A 141 -3.49 -8.39 3.69
CA GLY A 141 -2.79 -9.41 4.48
C GLY A 141 -2.25 -8.85 5.80
N TYR A 142 -1.61 -7.67 5.78
CA TYR A 142 -1.15 -7.03 7.02
C TYR A 142 -2.30 -6.61 7.95
N ALA A 143 -3.39 -6.07 7.40
CA ALA A 143 -4.55 -5.69 8.20
C ALA A 143 -5.20 -6.92 8.89
N LEU A 144 -5.27 -8.05 8.19
CA LEU A 144 -5.71 -9.34 8.74
C LEU A 144 -4.74 -9.86 9.79
N GLU A 145 -3.43 -9.78 9.55
CA GLU A 145 -2.40 -10.21 10.50
C GLU A 145 -2.47 -9.44 11.81
N GLU A 146 -2.58 -8.10 11.77
CA GLU A 146 -2.71 -7.25 12.96
C GLU A 146 -4.02 -7.49 13.71
N LYS A 147 -5.09 -7.86 13.00
CA LYS A 147 -6.36 -8.27 13.62
C LYS A 147 -6.28 -9.67 14.26
N GLY A 148 -5.28 -10.48 13.90
CA GLY A 148 -5.12 -11.86 14.35
C GLY A 148 -5.79 -12.91 13.45
N GLU A 149 -6.33 -12.51 12.30
CA GLU A 149 -6.92 -13.39 11.28
C GLU A 149 -5.82 -14.02 10.41
N LEU A 150 -4.90 -14.74 11.07
CA LEU A 150 -3.63 -15.16 10.48
C LEU A 150 -3.79 -16.10 9.28
N LYS A 151 -4.81 -16.97 9.28
CA LYS A 151 -5.08 -17.89 8.16
C LYS A 151 -5.48 -17.14 6.90
N GLU A 152 -6.39 -16.16 7.03
CA GLU A 152 -6.77 -15.33 5.88
C GLU A 152 -5.60 -14.46 5.41
N ALA A 153 -4.77 -13.95 6.32
CA ALA A 153 -3.56 -13.19 5.96
C ALA A 153 -2.60 -14.04 5.10
N ILE A 154 -2.35 -15.29 5.50
CA ILE A 154 -1.54 -16.25 4.73
C ILE A 154 -2.12 -16.45 3.33
N GLU A 155 -3.44 -16.69 3.20
CA GLU A 155 -4.08 -16.85 1.90
C GLU A 155 -3.82 -15.65 0.99
N GLN A 156 -3.94 -14.43 1.50
CA GLN A 156 -3.67 -13.21 0.73
C GLN A 156 -2.21 -13.14 0.27
N PHE A 157 -1.25 -13.44 1.16
CA PHE A 157 0.17 -13.42 0.81
C PHE A 157 0.55 -14.51 -0.21
N GLU A 158 0.01 -15.71 -0.06
CA GLU A 158 0.28 -16.81 -0.99
C GLU A 158 -0.31 -16.58 -2.38
N GLU A 159 -1.47 -15.93 -2.47
CA GLU A 159 -2.04 -15.53 -3.76
C GLU A 159 -1.08 -14.61 -4.53
N ILE A 160 -0.42 -13.67 -3.84
CA ILE A 160 0.61 -12.81 -4.46
C ILE A 160 1.83 -13.63 -4.86
N ALA A 161 2.26 -14.59 -4.02
CA ALA A 161 3.40 -15.44 -4.31
C ALA A 161 3.18 -16.31 -5.56
N ARG A 162 1.94 -16.80 -5.76
CA ARG A 162 1.53 -17.60 -6.93
C ARG A 162 1.41 -16.77 -8.21
N ALA A 163 1.08 -15.49 -8.10
CA ALA A 163 0.92 -14.59 -9.25
C ALA A 163 2.25 -14.40 -10.03
N PRO A 164 2.33 -14.76 -11.33
CA PRO A 164 3.54 -14.61 -12.13
C PRO A 164 4.05 -13.16 -12.20
N GLU A 165 3.14 -12.20 -12.36
CA GLU A 165 3.40 -10.77 -12.55
C GLU A 165 3.95 -10.05 -11.29
N SER A 166 3.64 -10.55 -10.09
CA SER A 166 3.98 -9.91 -8.80
C SER A 166 5.43 -10.12 -8.35
N THR A 167 6.36 -10.18 -9.30
CA THR A 167 7.77 -10.56 -9.08
C THR A 167 8.48 -9.75 -8.00
N TYR A 168 8.14 -8.47 -7.82
CA TYR A 168 8.82 -7.59 -6.87
C TYR A 168 8.39 -7.80 -5.41
N LEU A 169 7.23 -8.42 -5.16
CA LEU A 169 6.73 -8.70 -3.80
C LEU A 169 7.00 -10.13 -3.34
N LYS A 170 7.33 -11.06 -4.25
CA LYS A 170 7.39 -12.51 -3.95
C LYS A 170 8.24 -12.88 -2.73
N ALA A 171 9.43 -12.29 -2.59
CA ALA A 171 10.30 -12.55 -1.45
C ALA A 171 9.65 -12.07 -0.14
N GLN A 172 9.05 -10.88 -0.15
CA GLN A 172 8.43 -10.26 1.01
C GLN A 172 7.19 -11.02 1.46
N VAL A 173 6.27 -11.33 0.54
CA VAL A 173 5.01 -12.01 0.90
C VAL A 173 5.23 -13.44 1.38
N LYS A 174 6.26 -14.14 0.88
CA LYS A 174 6.64 -15.46 1.41
C LYS A 174 7.20 -15.37 2.83
N LEU A 175 8.00 -14.34 3.13
CA LEU A 175 8.44 -14.04 4.49
C LEU A 175 7.24 -13.71 5.39
N ASP A 176 6.30 -12.89 4.91
CA ASP A 176 5.10 -12.50 5.65
C ASP A 176 4.19 -13.71 5.97
N ALA A 177 4.03 -14.63 5.01
CA ALA A 177 3.34 -15.90 5.24
C ALA A 177 4.05 -16.75 6.29
N GLY A 178 5.39 -16.88 6.20
CA GLY A 178 6.19 -17.59 7.21
C GLY A 178 6.00 -17.02 8.62
N ARG A 179 5.99 -15.69 8.76
CA ARG A 179 5.71 -15.01 10.03
C ARG A 179 4.30 -15.29 10.56
N CYS A 180 3.30 -15.37 9.69
CA CYS A 180 1.95 -15.72 10.09
C CYS A 180 1.84 -17.19 10.53
N TYR A 181 2.48 -18.12 9.81
CA TYR A 181 2.57 -19.53 10.23
C TYR A 181 3.23 -19.66 11.61
N GLU A 182 4.28 -18.89 11.85
CA GLU A 182 4.97 -18.85 13.13
C GLU A 182 4.05 -18.35 14.26
N LYS A 183 3.34 -17.23 14.05
CA LYS A 183 2.35 -16.69 15.00
C LYS A 183 1.19 -17.67 15.28
N LEU A 184 0.85 -18.53 14.33
CA LEU A 184 -0.15 -19.61 14.50
C LEU A 184 0.39 -20.83 15.27
N GLY A 185 1.71 -20.91 15.51
CA GLY A 185 2.36 -22.08 16.08
C GLY A 185 2.59 -23.22 15.06
N GLU A 186 2.33 -22.98 13.77
CA GLU A 186 2.58 -23.93 12.69
C GLU A 186 4.06 -23.90 12.27
N LEU A 187 4.95 -24.26 13.21
CA LEU A 187 6.39 -24.10 13.07
C LEU A 187 6.97 -24.84 11.85
N THR A 188 6.44 -26.02 11.50
CA THR A 188 6.88 -26.75 10.30
C THR A 188 6.64 -25.94 9.02
N SER A 189 5.48 -25.30 8.90
CA SER A 189 5.13 -24.44 7.76
C SER A 189 5.97 -23.16 7.75
N ALA A 190 6.20 -22.56 8.93
CA ALA A 190 7.05 -21.38 9.08
C ALA A 190 8.49 -21.65 8.62
N VAL A 191 9.10 -22.74 9.11
CA VAL A 191 10.45 -23.18 8.72
C VAL A 191 10.53 -23.42 7.22
N ALA A 192 9.53 -24.10 6.63
CA ALA A 192 9.49 -24.35 5.19
C ALA A 192 9.44 -23.04 4.38
N ALA A 193 8.59 -22.08 4.80
CA ALA A 193 8.49 -20.78 4.16
C ALA A 193 9.80 -19.97 4.26
N TYR A 194 10.43 -19.93 5.44
CA TYR A 194 11.70 -19.22 5.63
C TYR A 194 12.83 -19.82 4.80
N LYS A 195 12.96 -21.16 4.76
CA LYS A 195 13.95 -21.86 3.92
C LYS A 195 13.73 -21.59 2.44
N ASP A 196 12.48 -21.54 1.99
CA ASP A 196 12.14 -21.19 0.60
C ASP A 196 12.54 -19.74 0.26
N VAL A 197 12.31 -18.77 1.15
CA VAL A 197 12.77 -17.39 0.93
C VAL A 197 14.29 -17.32 0.81
N ILE A 198 15.03 -18.00 1.70
CA ILE A 198 16.49 -18.04 1.70
C ILE A 198 17.03 -18.68 0.42
N GLY A 199 16.44 -19.81 -0.03
CA GLY A 199 16.88 -20.51 -1.23
C GLY A 199 16.50 -19.81 -2.54
N SER A 200 15.28 -19.28 -2.62
CA SER A 200 14.74 -18.67 -3.84
C SER A 200 15.17 -17.21 -4.04
N PHE A 201 15.48 -16.48 -2.96
CA PHE A 201 15.81 -15.05 -3.00
C PHE A 201 17.01 -14.69 -2.10
N PRO A 202 18.17 -15.36 -2.25
CA PRO A 202 19.27 -15.29 -1.28
C PRO A 202 19.82 -13.87 -1.01
N GLU A 203 19.78 -12.99 -2.03
CA GLU A 203 20.28 -11.61 -1.92
C GLU A 203 19.24 -10.60 -1.38
N SER A 204 18.00 -11.04 -1.11
CA SER A 204 16.93 -10.15 -0.65
C SER A 204 17.06 -9.81 0.84
N SER A 205 16.57 -8.63 1.23
CA SER A 205 16.39 -8.29 2.65
C SER A 205 15.47 -9.30 3.35
N SER A 206 14.47 -9.81 2.64
CA SER A 206 13.54 -10.82 3.16
C SER A 206 14.25 -12.14 3.49
N ALA A 207 15.25 -12.56 2.71
CA ALA A 207 16.07 -13.74 3.03
C ALA A 207 16.91 -13.54 4.28
N LYS A 208 17.50 -12.36 4.48
CA LYS A 208 18.23 -12.03 5.71
C LYS A 208 17.32 -12.07 6.93
N MET A 209 16.11 -11.52 6.82
CA MET A 209 15.10 -11.57 7.88
C MET A 209 14.61 -13.01 8.13
N ALA A 210 14.40 -13.80 7.07
CA ALA A 210 13.99 -15.20 7.19
C ALA A 210 15.05 -16.04 7.89
N ALA A 211 16.33 -15.84 7.59
CA ALA A 211 17.44 -16.52 8.27
C ALA A 211 17.45 -16.19 9.78
N TYR A 212 17.32 -14.91 10.13
CA TYR A 212 17.23 -14.48 11.52
C TYR A 212 16.04 -15.14 12.25
N ARG A 213 14.85 -15.18 11.63
CA ARG A 213 13.69 -15.84 12.24
C ARG A 213 13.86 -17.35 12.35
N LEU A 214 14.53 -17.98 11.39
CA LEU A 214 14.76 -19.43 11.40
C LEU A 214 15.66 -19.84 12.57
N GLU A 215 16.71 -19.06 12.88
CA GLU A 215 17.58 -19.30 14.04
C GLU A 215 16.83 -19.24 15.38
N ASP A 216 15.75 -18.45 15.47
CA ASP A 216 14.95 -18.32 16.69
C ASP A 216 13.98 -19.49 16.93
N ILE A 217 13.61 -20.24 15.89
CA ILE A 217 12.52 -21.24 15.94
C ILE A 217 12.95 -22.70 15.66
N GLU A 218 14.22 -22.92 15.29
CA GLU A 218 14.85 -24.25 15.21
C GLU A 218 15.46 -24.68 16.56
#